data_AF-A0AB74QH87-F1
#
_entry.id   AF-A0AB74QH87-F1
#
_cell.length_a   1.000
_cell.length_b   1.000
_cell.length_c   1.000
_cell.angle_alpha   90.00
_cell.angle_beta   90.00
_cell.angle_gamma   90.00
#
_symmetry.space_group_name_H-M   'P 1'
#
loop_
_entity.id
_entity.type
_entity.pdbx_description
1 polymer ?
#
loop_
_entity_poly.entity_id
_entity_poly.type
_entity_poly.pdbx_seq_one_letter_code
_entity_poly.pdbx_strand_id
1 'polypeptide(L)'
;MRKEQDPEGYKVYGLGEWGETGGAILKNYVIHEFPTEFEYFDNMRLSQDFGFNHANVVLRIGFKDGELYICNEIYVHEMDTSEIIKIANSKGLEKNIFMYCDSAEPDRIKMWKSAGYKAKGVKKGPGSVKAQIDYLKQLRIHVHPSCTNTIKEIQQWKWKQDERTGLYLDEPVEFMDDAMAALRYSIDNKLKNNGISFLK
;
A
#
# COMPACT_ATOMS: atom_id res chain seq x y z
N MET A 1 -4.39 20.69 2.89
CA MET A 1 -4.22 19.29 2.40
C MET A 1 -3.45 19.23 1.10
N ARG A 2 -4.05 19.14 -0.11
CA ARG A 2 -3.23 18.96 -1.34
C ARG A 2 -2.29 20.11 -1.66
N LYS A 3 -2.75 21.36 -1.54
CA LYS A 3 -1.93 22.56 -1.79
C LYS A 3 -0.66 22.62 -0.91
N GLU A 4 -0.69 22.01 0.27
CA GLU A 4 0.41 22.02 1.24
C GLU A 4 1.31 20.79 1.08
N GLN A 5 0.72 19.60 0.88
CA GLN A 5 1.45 18.32 0.81
C GLN A 5 1.96 18.01 -0.61
N ASP A 6 1.20 18.40 -1.64
CA ASP A 6 1.52 18.22 -3.06
C ASP A 6 1.27 19.53 -3.84
N PRO A 7 2.09 20.59 -3.63
CA PRO A 7 1.89 21.88 -4.29
C PRO A 7 1.93 21.79 -5.81
N GLU A 8 2.79 20.94 -6.37
CA GLU A 8 2.87 20.72 -7.82
C GLU A 8 1.64 20.01 -8.37
N GLY A 9 1.16 18.95 -7.72
CA GLY A 9 -0.06 18.29 -8.17
C GLY A 9 -1.28 19.17 -7.95
N TYR A 10 -1.28 20.08 -6.97
CA TYR A 10 -2.33 21.09 -6.87
C TYR A 10 -2.37 22.03 -8.09
N LYS A 11 -1.24 22.37 -8.71
CA LYS A 11 -1.21 23.16 -9.95
C LYS A 11 -1.85 22.40 -11.12
N VAL A 12 -1.51 21.12 -11.30
CA VAL A 12 -2.05 20.30 -12.39
C VAL A 12 -3.51 19.94 -12.14
N TYR A 13 -3.81 19.28 -11.03
CA TYR A 13 -5.14 18.72 -10.74
C TYR A 13 -6.11 19.73 -10.12
N GLY A 14 -5.61 20.76 -9.43
CA GLY A 14 -6.42 21.78 -8.76
C GLY A 14 -6.60 23.07 -9.56
N LEU A 15 -5.58 23.50 -10.32
CA LEU A 15 -5.60 24.73 -11.12
C LEU A 15 -5.71 24.49 -12.63
N GLY A 16 -5.57 23.24 -13.10
CA GLY A 16 -5.70 22.89 -14.52
C GLY A 16 -4.49 23.31 -15.36
N GLU A 17 -3.32 23.51 -14.75
CA GLU A 17 -2.10 23.83 -15.47
C GLU A 17 -1.56 22.62 -16.24
N TRP A 18 -0.99 22.86 -17.43
CA TRP A 18 -0.32 21.83 -18.22
C TRP A 18 1.06 21.54 -17.63
N GLY A 19 1.30 20.30 -17.19
CA GLY A 19 2.61 19.84 -16.71
C GLY A 19 2.70 18.31 -16.65
N GLU A 20 3.90 17.75 -16.84
CA GLU A 20 4.19 16.35 -16.54
C GLU A 20 4.36 16.17 -15.03
N THR A 21 3.68 15.19 -14.44
CA THR A 21 3.94 14.77 -13.05
C THR A 21 5.28 14.02 -12.98
N GLY A 22 6.37 14.78 -12.95
CA GLY A 22 7.70 14.27 -12.66
C GLY A 22 7.78 13.59 -11.29
N GLY A 23 8.76 12.70 -11.10
CA GLY A 23 9.05 12.14 -9.78
C GLY A 23 8.23 10.93 -9.33
N ALA A 24 7.38 10.34 -10.19
CA ALA A 24 6.62 9.13 -9.85
C ALA A 24 7.53 7.99 -9.35
N ILE A 25 7.15 7.39 -8.21
CA ILE A 25 7.96 6.40 -7.49
C ILE A 25 7.92 5.02 -8.16
N LEU A 26 6.71 4.53 -8.45
CA LEU A 26 6.47 3.23 -9.08
C LEU A 26 5.98 3.45 -10.52
N LYS A 27 6.70 2.90 -11.48
CA LYS A 27 6.36 2.94 -12.92
C LYS A 27 6.24 1.54 -13.52
N ASN A 28 6.59 0.53 -12.75
CA ASN A 28 6.69 -0.88 -13.08
C ASN A 28 5.37 -1.63 -12.86
N TYR A 29 4.24 -0.97 -13.07
CA TYR A 29 2.91 -1.56 -12.89
C TYR A 29 2.12 -1.65 -14.20
N VAL A 30 1.15 -2.55 -14.24
CA VAL A 30 0.16 -2.70 -15.32
C VAL A 30 -1.22 -2.93 -14.72
N ILE A 31 -2.22 -2.32 -15.34
CA ILE A 31 -3.63 -2.46 -14.96
C ILE A 31 -4.29 -3.36 -16.00
N HIS A 32 -4.78 -4.52 -15.58
CA HIS A 32 -5.52 -5.44 -16.47
C HIS A 32 -6.30 -6.47 -15.64
N GLU A 33 -7.29 -7.09 -16.26
CA GLU A 33 -8.04 -8.20 -15.68
C GLU A 33 -7.16 -9.45 -15.53
N PHE A 34 -7.31 -10.17 -14.42
CA PHE A 34 -6.64 -11.45 -14.15
C PHE A 34 -7.42 -12.23 -13.07
N PRO A 35 -7.31 -13.57 -13.02
CA PRO A 35 -7.96 -14.37 -11.98
C PRO A 35 -7.42 -14.00 -10.59
N THR A 36 -8.32 -13.92 -9.61
CA THR A 36 -7.99 -13.44 -8.25
C THR A 36 -8.10 -14.54 -7.19
N GLU A 37 -8.47 -15.74 -7.59
CA GLU A 37 -8.62 -16.91 -6.73
C GLU A 37 -7.25 -17.42 -6.26
N PHE A 38 -7.21 -17.98 -5.05
CA PHE A 38 -5.97 -18.41 -4.41
C PHE A 38 -5.16 -19.41 -5.25
N GLU A 39 -5.82 -20.28 -6.01
CA GLU A 39 -5.18 -21.34 -6.82
C GLU A 39 -4.28 -20.82 -7.95
N TYR A 40 -4.43 -19.55 -8.36
CA TYR A 40 -3.62 -18.95 -9.42
C TYR A 40 -2.30 -18.36 -8.92
N PHE A 41 -2.07 -18.34 -7.60
CA PHE A 41 -0.92 -17.70 -6.96
C PHE A 41 -0.11 -18.70 -6.13
N ASP A 42 1.21 -18.51 -6.08
CA ASP A 42 2.12 -19.31 -5.24
C ASP A 42 1.85 -19.07 -3.74
N ASN A 43 1.43 -17.84 -3.41
CA ASN A 43 0.99 -17.44 -2.09
C ASN A 43 0.15 -16.17 -2.16
N MET A 44 -0.70 -15.99 -1.16
CA MET A 44 -1.44 -14.75 -0.95
C MET A 44 -1.30 -14.23 0.48
N ARG A 45 -1.50 -12.93 0.63
CA ARG A 45 -1.50 -12.25 1.93
C ARG A 45 -2.44 -11.04 1.90
N LEU A 46 -2.85 -10.63 3.09
CA LEU A 46 -3.51 -9.37 3.31
C LEU A 46 -2.49 -8.35 3.84
N SER A 47 -2.72 -7.09 3.57
CA SER A 47 -2.01 -5.99 4.23
C SER A 47 -2.97 -4.88 4.60
N GLN A 48 -2.67 -4.20 5.69
CA GLN A 48 -3.55 -3.22 6.32
C GLN A 48 -2.78 -1.97 6.70
N ASP A 49 -3.22 -0.82 6.20
CA ASP A 49 -2.83 0.49 6.72
C ASP A 49 -4.02 1.14 7.44
N PHE A 50 -3.80 1.62 8.65
CA PHE A 50 -4.87 2.00 9.56
C PHE A 50 -5.17 3.50 9.46
N GLY A 51 -6.34 3.83 8.93
CA GLY A 51 -6.86 5.20 8.89
C GLY A 51 -8.19 5.39 9.62
N PHE A 52 -8.59 6.65 9.76
CA PHE A 52 -9.95 7.09 10.12
C PHE A 52 -10.28 8.37 9.34
N ASN A 53 -9.52 9.45 9.58
CA ASN A 53 -9.55 10.66 8.74
C ASN A 53 -8.84 10.40 7.40
N HIS A 54 -7.67 9.76 7.47
CA HIS A 54 -7.02 9.10 6.33
C HIS A 54 -7.75 7.81 5.96
N ALA A 55 -7.51 7.29 4.76
CA ALA A 55 -8.18 6.07 4.33
C ALA A 55 -7.75 4.87 5.18
N ASN A 56 -8.71 4.02 5.49
CA ASN A 56 -8.46 2.72 6.06
C ASN A 56 -8.40 1.68 4.94
N VAL A 57 -7.23 1.08 4.75
CA VAL A 57 -6.96 0.28 3.56
C VAL A 57 -6.60 -1.15 3.91
N VAL A 58 -7.35 -2.11 3.37
CA VAL A 58 -6.96 -3.53 3.28
C VAL A 58 -6.67 -3.84 1.82
N LEU A 59 -5.48 -4.37 1.53
CA LEU A 59 -5.19 -4.95 0.22
C LEU A 59 -5.10 -6.46 0.30
N ARG A 60 -5.62 -7.14 -0.72
CA ARG A 60 -5.41 -8.58 -0.94
C ARG A 60 -4.40 -8.77 -2.06
N ILE A 61 -3.25 -9.34 -1.73
CA ILE A 61 -2.08 -9.42 -2.61
C ILE A 61 -1.73 -10.88 -2.90
N GLY A 62 -1.58 -11.21 -4.19
CA GLY A 62 -1.04 -12.47 -4.68
C GLY A 62 0.41 -12.33 -5.14
N PHE A 63 1.15 -13.43 -5.09
CA PHE A 63 2.49 -13.55 -5.67
C PHE A 63 2.52 -14.74 -6.61
N LYS A 64 3.04 -14.54 -7.80
CA LYS A 64 3.18 -15.58 -8.82
C LYS A 64 4.42 -15.31 -9.65
N ASP A 65 5.26 -16.32 -9.87
CA ASP A 65 6.42 -16.24 -10.77
C ASP A 65 7.37 -15.07 -10.46
N GLY A 66 7.46 -14.67 -9.19
CA GLY A 66 8.28 -13.54 -8.75
C GLY A 66 7.63 -12.15 -8.91
N GLU A 67 6.39 -12.08 -9.38
CA GLU A 67 5.62 -10.85 -9.57
C GLU A 67 4.58 -10.64 -8.47
N LEU A 68 4.04 -9.42 -8.37
CA LEU A 68 3.09 -9.00 -7.34
C LEU A 68 1.75 -8.61 -7.98
N TYR A 69 0.65 -9.12 -7.42
CA TYR A 69 -0.70 -8.91 -7.93
C TYR A 69 -1.61 -8.31 -6.85
N ILE A 70 -2.09 -7.08 -7.05
CA ILE A 70 -3.10 -6.43 -6.20
C ILE A 70 -4.48 -6.88 -6.70
N CYS A 71 -5.08 -7.83 -5.97
CA CYS A 71 -6.27 -8.56 -6.42
C CYS A 71 -7.59 -7.95 -5.94
N ASN A 72 -7.59 -7.31 -4.77
CA ASN A 72 -8.78 -6.66 -4.21
C ASN A 72 -8.36 -5.57 -3.22
N GLU A 73 -9.27 -4.61 -2.99
CA GLU A 73 -9.11 -3.56 -1.99
C GLU A 73 -10.38 -3.38 -1.15
N ILE A 74 -10.19 -3.08 0.13
CA ILE A 74 -11.15 -2.35 0.96
C ILE A 74 -10.51 -1.00 1.20
N TYR A 75 -11.21 0.07 0.85
CA TYR A 75 -10.74 1.44 0.98
C TYR A 75 -11.90 2.28 1.50
N VAL A 76 -11.86 2.66 2.77
CA VAL A 76 -12.97 3.34 3.45
C VAL A 76 -12.46 4.46 4.35
N HIS A 77 -13.31 5.47 4.62
CA HIS A 77 -13.02 6.56 5.55
C HIS A 77 -14.02 6.51 6.71
N GLU A 78 -13.64 7.09 7.85
CA GLU A 78 -14.51 7.30 9.02
C GLU A 78 -15.19 6.02 9.52
N MET A 79 -14.52 4.87 9.36
CA MET A 79 -14.99 3.57 9.82
C MET A 79 -14.07 2.99 10.87
N ASP A 80 -14.67 2.50 11.94
CA ASP A 80 -13.95 1.83 13.01
C ASP A 80 -13.51 0.42 12.58
N THR A 81 -12.49 -0.09 13.26
CA THR A 81 -11.94 -1.44 12.98
C THR A 81 -13.01 -2.53 12.99
N SER A 82 -14.03 -2.40 13.85
CA SER A 82 -15.12 -3.38 13.93
C SER A 82 -15.99 -3.40 12.66
N GLU A 83 -16.17 -2.26 12.01
CA GLU A 83 -16.95 -2.12 10.77
C GLU A 83 -16.17 -2.66 9.58
N ILE A 84 -14.88 -2.33 9.51
CA ILE A 84 -13.98 -2.86 8.47
C ILE A 84 -13.89 -4.40 8.56
N ILE A 85 -13.83 -4.96 9.77
CA ILE A 85 -13.89 -6.42 9.98
C ILE A 85 -15.20 -7.01 9.43
N LYS A 86 -16.34 -6.34 9.60
CA LYS A 86 -17.62 -6.80 9.02
C LYS A 86 -17.57 -6.79 7.50
N ILE A 87 -17.02 -5.74 6.88
CA ILE A 87 -16.83 -5.65 5.43
C ILE A 87 -15.89 -6.74 4.92
N ALA A 88 -14.76 -6.98 5.61
CA ALA A 88 -13.82 -8.02 5.26
C ALA A 88 -14.46 -9.42 5.31
N ASN A 89 -15.27 -9.68 6.36
CA ASN A 89 -16.01 -10.94 6.47
C ASN A 89 -17.08 -11.09 5.38
N SER A 90 -17.82 -10.04 5.05
CA SER A 90 -18.86 -10.09 4.01
C SER A 90 -18.28 -10.26 2.61
N LYS A 91 -17.11 -9.68 2.35
CA LYS A 91 -16.32 -9.90 1.13
C LYS A 91 -15.63 -11.27 1.09
N GLY A 92 -15.71 -12.06 2.16
CA GLY A 92 -15.10 -13.39 2.23
C GLY A 92 -13.57 -13.38 2.27
N LEU A 93 -12.94 -12.33 2.83
CA LEU A 93 -11.48 -12.29 2.95
C LEU A 93 -10.96 -13.46 3.78
N GLU A 94 -9.86 -14.06 3.32
CA GLU A 94 -9.34 -15.27 3.91
C GLU A 94 -8.69 -15.00 5.28
N LYS A 95 -9.19 -15.69 6.30
CA LYS A 95 -8.68 -15.56 7.67
C LYS A 95 -7.38 -16.33 7.92
N ASN A 96 -7.11 -17.35 7.10
CA ASN A 96 -6.01 -18.29 7.27
C ASN A 96 -4.69 -17.86 6.59
N ILE A 97 -4.69 -16.78 5.80
CA ILE A 97 -3.49 -16.15 5.25
C ILE A 97 -2.99 -15.03 6.18
N PHE A 98 -1.70 -14.71 6.11
CA PHE A 98 -1.14 -13.64 6.95
C PHE A 98 -1.68 -12.27 6.55
N MET A 99 -2.02 -11.46 7.56
CA MET A 99 -2.33 -10.05 7.41
C MET A 99 -1.21 -9.21 8.02
N TYR A 100 -0.58 -8.35 7.21
CA TYR A 100 0.52 -7.48 7.61
C TYR A 100 0.00 -6.07 7.87
N CYS A 101 -0.01 -5.65 9.12
CA CYS A 101 -0.59 -4.37 9.54
C CYS A 101 0.48 -3.36 9.91
N ASP A 102 0.14 -2.07 9.89
CA ASP A 102 0.92 -1.07 10.62
C ASP A 102 1.04 -1.47 12.10
N SER A 103 2.27 -1.52 12.62
CA SER A 103 2.57 -1.83 14.02
C SER A 103 2.28 -0.68 15.00
N ALA A 104 2.03 0.54 14.51
CA ALA A 104 1.73 1.68 15.37
C ALA A 104 0.42 1.51 16.16
N GLU A 105 -0.47 0.61 15.72
CA GLU A 105 -1.83 0.42 16.25
C GLU A 105 -2.05 -1.00 16.81
N PRO A 106 -1.39 -1.38 17.94
CA PRO A 106 -1.44 -2.74 18.48
C PRO A 106 -2.85 -3.20 18.88
N ASP A 107 -3.71 -2.28 19.33
CA ASP A 107 -5.09 -2.60 19.71
C ASP A 107 -5.94 -2.97 18.50
N ARG A 108 -5.78 -2.26 17.37
CA ARG A 108 -6.47 -2.60 16.11
C ARG A 108 -6.01 -3.96 15.58
N ILE A 109 -4.71 -4.30 15.71
CA ILE A 109 -4.20 -5.63 15.38
C ILE A 109 -4.85 -6.70 16.27
N LYS A 110 -5.00 -6.44 17.57
CA LYS A 110 -5.67 -7.36 18.50
C LYS A 110 -7.12 -7.59 18.10
N MET A 111 -7.84 -6.55 17.65
CA MET A 111 -9.21 -6.70 17.15
C MET A 111 -9.29 -7.62 15.92
N TRP A 112 -8.39 -7.46 14.95
CA TRP A 112 -8.31 -8.37 13.79
C TRP A 112 -8.04 -9.82 14.20
N LYS A 113 -7.13 -10.03 15.16
CA LYS A 113 -6.85 -11.36 15.73
C LYS A 113 -8.08 -11.95 16.40
N SER A 114 -8.80 -11.18 17.21
CA SER A 114 -10.04 -11.61 17.86
C SER A 114 -11.13 -11.98 16.85
N ALA A 115 -11.14 -11.33 15.67
CA ALA A 115 -12.05 -11.67 14.57
C ALA A 115 -11.61 -12.92 13.76
N GLY A 116 -10.50 -13.54 14.12
CA GLY A 116 -9.98 -14.78 13.53
C GLY A 116 -8.92 -14.59 12.44
N TYR A 117 -8.51 -13.36 12.13
CA TYR A 117 -7.48 -13.10 11.11
C TYR A 117 -6.08 -13.31 11.67
N LYS A 118 -5.16 -13.85 10.85
CA LYS A 118 -3.73 -13.97 11.20
C LYS A 118 -2.98 -12.64 11.06
N ALA A 119 -3.44 -11.62 11.77
CA ALA A 119 -2.87 -10.27 11.76
C ALA A 119 -1.56 -10.17 12.57
N LYS A 120 -0.59 -9.44 12.03
CA LYS A 120 0.68 -9.13 12.71
C LYS A 120 1.21 -7.77 12.27
N GLY A 121 1.82 -7.05 13.20
CA GLY A 121 2.47 -5.78 12.91
C GLY A 121 3.76 -5.97 12.11
N VAL A 122 3.96 -5.10 11.13
CA VAL A 122 5.22 -4.94 10.39
C VAL A 122 6.24 -4.24 11.27
N LYS A 123 7.48 -4.75 11.35
CA LYS A 123 8.52 -4.10 12.15
C LYS A 123 9.15 -2.98 11.33
N LYS A 124 8.86 -1.73 11.68
CA LYS A 124 9.48 -0.54 11.05
C LYS A 124 10.85 -0.28 11.69
N GLY A 125 11.92 -0.34 10.90
CA GLY A 125 13.26 0.12 11.27
C GLY A 125 13.65 1.35 10.44
N PRO A 126 14.67 2.13 10.86
CA PRO A 126 15.23 3.20 10.03
C PRO A 126 15.58 2.68 8.63
N GLY A 127 15.17 3.40 7.59
CA GLY A 127 15.40 3.01 6.18
C GLY A 127 14.47 1.91 5.62
N SER A 128 13.53 1.38 6.41
CA SER A 128 12.57 0.35 5.94
C SER A 128 11.71 0.82 4.76
N VAL A 129 11.30 2.08 4.76
CA VAL A 129 10.52 2.69 3.67
C VAL A 129 11.25 2.61 2.33
N LYS A 130 12.50 3.09 2.29
CA LYS A 130 13.32 3.08 1.08
C LYS A 130 13.58 1.66 0.58
N ALA A 131 13.97 0.75 1.47
CA ALA A 131 14.21 -0.65 1.12
C ALA A 131 12.95 -1.36 0.59
N GLN A 132 11.77 -1.06 1.15
CA GLN A 132 10.49 -1.57 0.63
C GLN A 132 10.20 -1.02 -0.77
N ILE A 133 10.40 0.28 -0.99
CA ILE A 133 10.24 0.90 -2.31
C ILE A 133 11.19 0.28 -3.33
N ASP A 134 12.46 0.13 -2.98
CA ASP A 134 13.47 -0.44 -3.87
C ASP A 134 13.16 -1.90 -4.22
N TYR A 135 12.64 -2.68 -3.27
CA TYR A 135 12.14 -4.02 -3.55
C TYR A 135 10.93 -4.00 -4.48
N LEU A 136 9.94 -3.13 -4.23
CA LEU A 136 8.76 -2.99 -5.10
C LEU A 136 9.15 -2.61 -6.53
N LYS A 137 10.16 -1.75 -6.72
CA LYS A 137 10.68 -1.36 -8.03
C LYS A 137 11.30 -2.53 -8.83
N GLN A 138 11.72 -3.60 -8.16
CA GLN A 138 12.30 -4.79 -8.80
C GLN A 138 11.24 -5.78 -9.29
N LEU A 139 9.99 -5.65 -8.83
CA LEU A 139 8.89 -6.56 -9.21
C LEU A 139 8.17 -6.04 -10.45
N ARG A 140 7.46 -6.90 -11.16
CA ARG A 140 6.32 -6.46 -11.97
C ARG A 140 5.09 -6.38 -11.06
N ILE A 141 4.36 -5.26 -11.10
CA ILE A 141 3.15 -5.06 -10.29
C ILE A 141 1.93 -5.12 -11.20
N HIS A 142 0.98 -5.99 -10.89
CA HIS A 142 -0.28 -6.14 -11.60
C HIS A 142 -1.40 -5.63 -10.70
N VAL A 143 -2.26 -4.77 -11.23
CA VAL A 143 -3.36 -4.16 -10.48
C VAL A 143 -4.68 -4.54 -11.14
N HIS A 144 -5.56 -5.19 -10.38
CA HIS A 144 -6.89 -5.52 -10.87
C HIS A 144 -7.69 -4.22 -11.10
N PRO A 145 -8.46 -4.05 -12.19
CA PRO A 145 -9.13 -2.79 -12.51
C PRO A 145 -10.17 -2.35 -11.47
N SER A 146 -10.69 -3.30 -10.68
CA SER A 146 -11.57 -3.01 -9.54
C SER A 146 -10.88 -2.26 -8.39
N CYS A 147 -9.54 -2.25 -8.32
CA CYS A 147 -8.76 -1.57 -7.28
C CYS A 147 -8.58 -0.08 -7.58
N THR A 148 -9.70 0.61 -7.79
CA THR A 148 -9.72 1.98 -8.32
C THR A 148 -9.01 3.01 -7.44
N ASN A 149 -9.00 2.83 -6.11
CA ASN A 149 -8.33 3.74 -5.20
C ASN A 149 -6.83 3.51 -5.22
N THR A 150 -6.39 2.25 -5.17
CA THR A 150 -4.98 1.90 -5.34
C THR A 150 -4.43 2.40 -6.67
N ILE A 151 -5.21 2.32 -7.76
CA ILE A 151 -4.84 2.86 -9.08
C ILE A 151 -4.64 4.38 -9.01
N LYS A 152 -5.57 5.12 -8.36
CA LYS A 152 -5.44 6.58 -8.21
C LYS A 152 -4.21 6.97 -7.40
N GLU A 153 -3.91 6.24 -6.33
CA GLU A 153 -2.74 6.51 -5.50
C GLU A 153 -1.43 6.18 -6.21
N ILE A 154 -1.28 4.99 -6.79
CA ILE A 154 -0.02 4.57 -7.44
C ILE A 154 0.35 5.49 -8.61
N GLN A 155 -0.63 6.07 -9.30
CA GLN A 155 -0.44 7.05 -10.38
C GLN A 155 0.08 8.40 -9.88
N GLN A 156 -0.25 8.79 -8.65
CA GLN A 156 0.10 10.09 -8.07
C GLN A 156 1.27 10.00 -7.07
N TRP A 157 1.65 8.78 -6.67
CA TRP A 157 2.69 8.58 -5.66
C TRP A 157 4.08 8.94 -6.20
N LYS A 158 4.63 10.02 -5.65
CA LYS A 158 5.86 10.66 -6.13
C LYS A 158 6.80 11.05 -4.99
N TRP A 159 8.07 11.26 -5.33
CA TRP A 159 9.07 11.79 -4.41
C TRP A 159 8.81 13.25 -4.06
N LYS A 160 9.07 13.64 -2.81
CA LYS A 160 9.10 15.05 -2.41
C LYS A 160 10.19 15.76 -3.22
N GLN A 161 9.94 17.00 -3.62
CA GLN A 161 10.91 17.85 -4.30
C GLN A 161 11.29 19.00 -3.39
N ASP A 162 12.57 19.29 -3.28
CA ASP A 162 13.06 20.47 -2.58
C ASP A 162 12.75 21.72 -3.42
N GLU A 163 11.90 22.60 -2.91
CA GLU A 163 11.40 23.78 -3.65
C GLU A 163 12.51 24.77 -4.03
N ARG A 164 13.64 24.77 -3.30
CA ARG A 164 14.74 25.71 -3.51
C ARG A 164 15.71 25.24 -4.58
N THR A 165 15.97 23.93 -4.63
CA THR A 165 16.99 23.31 -5.50
C THR A 165 16.39 22.58 -6.69
N GLY A 166 15.09 22.25 -6.64
CA GLY A 166 14.41 21.44 -7.66
C GLY A 166 14.79 19.95 -7.63
N LEU A 167 15.58 19.50 -6.65
CA LEU A 167 16.01 18.10 -6.53
C LEU A 167 14.97 17.25 -5.80
N TYR A 168 14.82 15.99 -6.21
CA TYR A 168 13.99 15.03 -5.50
C TYR A 168 14.69 14.50 -4.24
N LEU A 169 13.91 14.35 -3.17
CA LEU A 169 14.33 13.79 -1.89
C LEU A 169 13.99 12.29 -1.85
N ASP A 170 14.72 11.54 -1.03
CA ASP A 170 14.46 10.11 -0.74
C ASP A 170 13.26 9.90 0.20
N GLU A 171 12.26 10.76 0.12
CA GLU A 171 11.02 10.73 0.90
C GLU A 171 9.80 10.85 -0.02
N PRO A 172 8.82 9.93 0.06
CA PRO A 172 7.56 10.07 -0.68
C PRO A 172 6.74 11.26 -0.19
N VAL A 173 5.96 11.87 -1.08
CA VAL A 173 4.93 12.83 -0.70
C VAL A 173 3.85 12.12 0.13
N GLU A 174 3.54 12.68 1.30
CA GLU A 174 2.53 12.20 2.25
C GLU A 174 1.13 12.70 1.84
N PHE A 175 0.70 12.35 0.64
CA PHE A 175 -0.61 12.69 0.10
C PHE A 175 -1.16 11.52 -0.72
N MET A 176 -2.34 11.02 -0.33
CA MET A 176 -2.99 9.86 -0.96
C MET A 176 -2.02 8.67 -1.08
N ASP A 177 -1.44 8.26 0.05
CA ASP A 177 -0.42 7.21 0.13
C ASP A 177 -0.81 6.03 1.04
N ASP A 178 -2.07 5.96 1.49
CA ASP A 178 -2.58 4.94 2.42
C ASP A 178 -2.53 3.52 1.80
N ALA A 179 -2.95 3.37 0.54
CA ALA A 179 -2.80 2.11 -0.21
C ALA A 179 -1.33 1.82 -0.54
N MET A 180 -0.49 2.83 -0.74
CA MET A 180 0.95 2.64 -0.94
C MET A 180 1.64 2.17 0.35
N ALA A 181 1.21 2.65 1.52
CA ALA A 181 1.63 2.13 2.81
C ALA A 181 1.20 0.67 2.98
N ALA A 182 -0.08 0.35 2.72
CA ALA A 182 -0.57 -1.03 2.76
C ALA A 182 0.19 -1.95 1.79
N LEU A 183 0.50 -1.49 0.58
CA LEU A 183 1.28 -2.25 -0.41
C LEU A 183 2.70 -2.54 0.11
N ARG A 184 3.38 -1.56 0.68
CA ARG A 184 4.72 -1.74 1.28
C ARG A 184 4.69 -2.72 2.45
N TYR A 185 3.67 -2.68 3.30
CA TYR A 185 3.55 -3.63 4.41
C TYR A 185 3.36 -5.06 3.93
N SER A 186 2.72 -5.24 2.77
CA SER A 186 2.55 -6.57 2.19
C SER A 186 3.89 -7.27 2.06
N ILE A 187 4.96 -6.62 1.60
CA ILE A 187 6.26 -7.24 1.29
C ILE A 187 7.22 -7.46 2.46
N ASP A 188 6.89 -7.03 3.68
CA ASP A 188 7.81 -7.02 4.84
C ASP A 188 8.49 -8.38 5.12
N ASN A 189 7.75 -9.48 4.98
CA ASN A 189 8.31 -10.83 5.23
C ASN A 189 9.29 -11.30 4.15
N LYS A 190 9.21 -10.75 2.92
CA LYS A 190 10.10 -11.14 1.83
C LYS A 190 11.49 -10.52 2.01
N LEU A 191 11.57 -9.31 2.55
CA LEU A 191 12.84 -8.67 2.93
C LEU A 191 13.61 -9.50 3.97
N LYS A 192 12.89 -10.08 4.94
CA LYS A 192 13.48 -10.94 5.97
C LYS A 192 14.06 -12.25 5.42
N ASN A 193 13.40 -12.87 4.45
CA ASN A 193 13.86 -14.14 3.87
C ASN A 193 15.03 -13.97 2.89
N ASN A 194 15.21 -12.79 2.30
CA ASN A 194 16.36 -12.47 1.43
C ASN A 194 17.59 -11.97 2.22
N GLY A 195 17.64 -12.16 3.54
CA GLY A 195 18.79 -11.77 4.36
C GLY A 195 18.90 -10.27 4.67
N ILE A 196 17.92 -9.45 4.27
CA ILE A 196 17.85 -8.02 4.63
C ILE A 196 17.18 -7.92 6.00
N SER A 197 18.00 -8.14 7.04
CA SER A 197 17.66 -7.89 8.43
C SER A 197 17.77 -6.38 8.71
N PHE A 198 16.65 -5.68 8.87
CA PHE A 198 16.65 -4.35 9.51
C PHE A 198 17.16 -4.54 10.94
N LEU A 199 18.40 -4.09 11.18
CA LEU A 199 19.04 -4.14 12.50
C LEU A 199 18.14 -3.43 13.52
N LYS A 200 18.02 -4.07 14.69
CA LYS A 200 17.28 -3.60 15.87
C LYS A 200 17.85 -2.29 16.41
#